data_AF-A0A2Z2PHU9-F1
#
_entry.id   AF-A0A2Z2PHU9-F1
#
_cell.length_a   1.000
_cell.length_b   1.000
_cell.length_c   1.000
_cell.angle_alpha   90.00
_cell.angle_beta   90.00
_cell.angle_gamma   90.00
#
_symmetry.space_group_name_H-M   'P 1'
#
loop_
_entity.id
_entity.type
_entity.pdbx_description
1 polymer ?
#
loop_
_entity_poly.entity_id
_entity_poly.type
_entity_poly.pdbx_seq_one_letter_code
_entity_poly.pdbx_strand_id
1 'polypeptide(L)'
;MTLHRLALIILATAFVVVLVIGRLPYKPGAPELSNGFLTSSYPSFQPTMADALAERFALCDETIRVNCVVDGDTIWFRSEKIRIADIDAPEIFSPHCRDERSIGEASRDRLLELLNGGSFTLVAGWRDTDRFGRKLRAVTRHGRSLGEMLVE
;
A
#
# COMPACT_ATOMS: atom_id res chain seq x y z
N MET A 1 -14.19 -3.16 -59.01
CA MET A 1 -14.37 -1.84 -58.38
C MET A 1 -12.99 -1.32 -58.00
N THR A 2 -12.51 -0.25 -58.62
CA THR A 2 -11.11 0.19 -58.52
C THR A 2 -10.81 0.76 -57.12
N LEU A 3 -9.60 0.50 -56.60
CA LEU A 3 -9.11 0.87 -55.27
C LEU A 3 -9.43 2.33 -54.88
N HIS A 4 -9.43 3.23 -55.86
CA HIS A 4 -9.71 4.64 -55.69
C HIS A 4 -11.15 4.92 -55.23
N ARG A 5 -12.13 4.11 -55.67
CA ARG A 5 -13.53 4.26 -55.25
C ARG A 5 -13.76 3.80 -53.81
N LEU A 6 -13.02 2.82 -53.31
CA LEU A 6 -13.09 2.41 -51.90
C LEU A 6 -12.49 3.46 -50.96
N ALA A 7 -11.35 4.06 -51.33
CA ALA A 7 -10.68 5.08 -50.52
C ALA A 7 -11.55 6.34 -50.34
N LEU A 8 -12.25 6.77 -51.40
CA LEU A 8 -13.19 7.90 -51.34
C LEU A 8 -14.39 7.63 -50.43
N ILE A 9 -14.91 6.41 -50.40
CA ILE A 9 -16.04 6.04 -49.52
C ILE A 9 -15.61 6.04 -48.06
N ILE A 10 -14.44 5.47 -47.74
CA ILE A 10 -13.92 5.40 -46.36
C ILE A 10 -13.62 6.81 -45.80
N LEU A 11 -13.02 7.68 -46.62
CA LEU A 11 -12.76 9.07 -46.22
C LEU A 11 -14.05 9.87 -46.02
N ALA A 12 -15.04 9.67 -46.89
CA ALA A 12 -16.33 10.33 -46.76
C ALA A 12 -17.10 9.88 -45.52
N THR A 13 -17.11 8.58 -45.19
CA THR A 13 -17.78 8.07 -43.98
C THR A 13 -17.07 8.48 -42.70
N ALA A 14 -15.74 8.45 -42.67
CA ALA A 14 -14.96 8.91 -41.52
C ALA A 14 -15.20 10.40 -41.23
N PHE A 15 -15.27 11.24 -42.27
CA PHE A 15 -15.54 12.68 -42.12
C PHE A 15 -16.95 12.96 -41.60
N VAL A 16 -17.96 12.22 -42.07
CA VAL A 16 -19.35 12.34 -41.59
C VAL A 16 -19.46 11.96 -40.11
N VAL A 17 -18.76 10.90 -39.66
CA VAL A 17 -18.76 10.47 -38.25
C VAL A 17 -18.16 11.55 -37.34
N VAL A 18 -17.03 12.16 -37.72
CA VAL A 18 -16.39 13.23 -36.94
C VAL A 18 -17.30 14.47 -36.83
N LEU A 19 -17.99 14.83 -37.92
CA LEU A 19 -18.93 15.96 -37.91
C LEU A 19 -20.19 15.71 -37.06
N VAL A 20 -20.63 14.46 -36.91
CA VAL A 20 -21.78 14.08 -36.07
C VAL A 20 -21.39 14.09 -34.58
N ILE A 21 -20.22 13.55 -34.23
CA ILE A 21 -19.78 13.46 -32.83
C ILE A 21 -19.40 14.86 -32.29
N GLY A 22 -18.83 15.73 -33.14
CA GLY A 22 -18.45 17.11 -32.75
C GLY A 22 -19.60 18.07 -32.47
N ARG A 23 -20.87 17.65 -32.61
CA ARG A 23 -22.06 18.48 -32.35
C ARG A 23 -22.88 18.08 -31.13
N LEU A 24 -22.44 17.09 -30.35
CA LEU A 24 -23.12 16.77 -29.11
C LEU A 24 -22.76 17.78 -28.02
N PRO A 25 -23.74 18.48 -27.40
CA PRO A 25 -23.47 19.37 -26.28
C PRO A 25 -23.01 18.51 -25.09
N TYR A 26 -21.72 18.57 -24.79
CA TYR A 26 -21.16 18.04 -23.55
C TYR A 26 -21.70 18.88 -22.38
N LYS A 27 -22.66 18.31 -21.64
CA LYS A 27 -23.15 18.89 -20.37
C LYS A 27 -22.26 18.38 -19.24
N PRO A 28 -21.39 19.21 -18.64
CA PRO A 28 -20.73 18.84 -17.40
C PRO A 28 -21.78 18.84 -16.28
N GLY A 29 -22.10 17.67 -15.76
CA GLY A 29 -22.91 17.53 -14.55
C GLY A 29 -22.03 17.72 -13.32
N ALA A 30 -22.00 18.93 -12.75
CA ALA A 30 -21.57 19.13 -11.38
C ALA A 30 -22.75 18.81 -10.45
N PRO A 31 -22.63 17.93 -9.45
CA PRO A 31 -23.66 17.81 -8.44
C PRO A 31 -23.61 19.00 -7.47
N GLU A 32 -24.77 19.61 -7.34
CA GLU A 32 -25.16 20.73 -6.49
C GLU A 32 -25.06 20.34 -5.01
N LEU A 33 -24.33 21.11 -4.20
CA LEU A 33 -24.31 20.96 -2.74
C LEU A 33 -25.62 21.52 -2.17
N SER A 34 -26.64 20.67 -2.01
CA SER A 34 -27.84 21.01 -1.25
C SER A 34 -27.62 20.69 0.23
N ASN A 35 -27.72 21.71 1.09
CA ASN A 35 -27.87 21.53 2.53
C ASN A 35 -29.24 20.90 2.83
N GLY A 36 -29.24 19.62 3.14
CA GLY A 36 -30.43 18.85 3.46
C GLY A 36 -30.13 17.81 4.54
N PHE A 37 -30.33 18.23 5.78
CA PHE A 37 -30.45 17.40 6.96
C PHE A 37 -31.57 16.37 6.78
N LEU A 38 -31.27 15.10 6.49
CA LEU A 38 -32.07 13.92 6.86
C LEU A 38 -31.19 12.66 6.88
N THR A 39 -31.02 12.12 8.09
CA THR A 39 -30.67 10.75 8.46
C THR A 39 -30.20 9.82 7.33
N SER A 40 -28.94 9.97 6.92
CA SER A 40 -28.30 8.89 6.18
C SER A 40 -27.77 7.87 7.19
N SER A 41 -28.44 6.72 7.23
CA SER A 41 -27.87 5.45 7.65
C SER A 41 -26.73 5.07 6.70
N TYR A 42 -25.68 5.88 6.68
CA TYR A 42 -24.37 5.42 6.28
C TYR A 42 -24.00 4.32 7.28
N PRO A 43 -23.55 3.14 6.85
CA PRO A 43 -22.83 2.27 7.77
C PRO A 43 -21.72 3.15 8.35
N SER A 44 -21.84 3.48 9.63
CA SER A 44 -20.73 4.01 10.39
C SER A 44 -19.60 3.03 10.14
N PHE A 45 -18.55 3.45 9.45
CA PHE A 45 -17.31 2.70 9.41
C PHE A 45 -16.82 2.70 10.84
N GLN A 46 -17.23 1.69 11.62
CA GLN A 46 -16.72 1.48 12.95
C GLN A 46 -15.28 1.00 12.74
N PRO A 47 -14.24 1.76 13.10
CA PRO A 47 -12.92 1.19 13.18
C PRO A 47 -12.89 0.36 14.46
N THR A 48 -13.54 -0.81 14.42
CA THR A 48 -13.42 -1.82 15.46
C THR A 48 -12.73 -3.04 14.85
N MET A 49 -11.56 -2.83 14.27
CA MET A 49 -10.51 -3.81 14.51
C MET A 49 -9.68 -3.21 15.64
N ALA A 50 -10.04 -3.59 16.87
CA ALA A 50 -9.11 -3.42 17.96
C ALA A 50 -7.81 -4.11 17.55
N ASP A 51 -6.69 -3.45 17.77
CA ASP A 51 -5.39 -4.06 17.57
C ASP A 51 -5.34 -5.36 18.40
N ALA A 52 -5.28 -6.49 17.71
CA ALA A 52 -5.52 -7.81 18.30
C ALA A 52 -4.26 -8.67 18.39
N LEU A 53 -3.21 -8.32 17.63
CA LEU A 53 -1.95 -9.04 17.65
C LEU A 53 -1.06 -8.44 18.74
N ALA A 54 -0.65 -9.25 19.71
CA ALA A 54 0.30 -8.88 20.74
C ALA A 54 1.25 -10.05 20.95
N GLU A 55 2.45 -9.92 20.41
CA GLU A 55 3.53 -10.90 20.60
C GLU A 55 4.76 -10.14 21.09
N ARG A 56 5.62 -10.82 21.86
CA ARG A 56 6.90 -10.26 22.26
C ARG A 56 7.91 -10.48 21.14
N PHE A 57 8.48 -9.39 20.64
CA PHE A 57 9.54 -9.43 19.65
C PHE A 57 10.91 -9.31 20.32
N ALA A 58 11.90 -9.97 19.73
CA ALA A 58 13.32 -9.77 19.97
C ALA A 58 14.02 -9.34 18.69
N LEU A 59 15.32 -9.03 18.75
CA LEU A 59 16.13 -8.98 17.53
C LEU A 59 16.36 -10.40 17.02
N CYS A 60 16.37 -10.58 15.70
CA CYS A 60 16.67 -11.89 15.14
C CYS A 60 18.15 -12.23 15.36
N ASP A 61 18.40 -13.48 15.73
CA ASP A 61 19.73 -14.09 15.70
C ASP A 61 19.71 -15.32 14.78
N GLU A 62 20.76 -16.13 14.77
CA GLU A 62 20.83 -17.32 13.91
C GLU A 62 19.74 -18.36 14.21
N THR A 63 19.22 -18.36 15.45
CA THR A 63 18.30 -19.38 15.99
C THR A 63 16.85 -18.91 16.09
N ILE A 64 16.61 -17.62 16.35
CA ILE A 64 15.27 -17.07 16.54
C ILE A 64 14.66 -16.71 15.18
N ARG A 65 13.62 -17.44 14.79
CA ARG A 65 12.81 -17.17 13.58
C ARG A 65 11.31 -17.30 13.82
N VAL A 66 10.84 -16.80 14.96
CA VAL A 66 9.41 -16.85 15.32
C VAL A 66 8.81 -15.45 15.37
N ASN A 67 9.16 -14.66 16.39
CA ASN A 67 8.74 -13.27 16.57
C ASN A 67 9.99 -12.41 16.76
N CYS A 68 10.60 -11.96 15.66
CA CYS A 68 11.84 -11.18 15.74
C CYS A 68 11.98 -10.17 14.61
N VAL A 69 12.76 -9.12 14.84
CA VAL A 69 13.02 -8.03 13.89
C VAL A 69 14.38 -8.25 13.22
N VAL A 70 14.39 -8.27 11.89
CA VAL A 70 15.60 -8.51 11.07
C VAL A 70 16.30 -7.19 10.80
N ASP A 71 15.57 -6.24 10.23
CA ASP A 71 15.99 -4.87 9.88
C ASP A 71 14.77 -3.92 10.00
N GLY A 72 14.89 -2.69 9.51
CA GLY A 72 13.84 -1.67 9.63
C GLY A 72 12.56 -1.91 8.81
N ASP A 73 12.52 -2.94 7.96
CA ASP A 73 11.31 -3.28 7.19
C ASP A 73 11.02 -4.78 7.09
N THR A 74 11.83 -5.64 7.71
CA THR A 74 11.68 -7.10 7.65
C THR A 74 11.57 -7.69 9.05
N ILE A 75 10.52 -8.50 9.26
CA ILE A 75 10.26 -9.21 10.53
C ILE A 75 9.97 -10.69 10.27
N TRP A 76 10.20 -11.51 11.29
CA TRP A 76 9.54 -12.79 11.45
C TRP A 76 8.37 -12.61 12.43
N PHE A 77 7.19 -13.07 12.05
CA PHE A 77 6.02 -13.11 12.92
C PHE A 77 5.38 -14.49 12.83
N ARG A 78 5.26 -15.19 13.95
CA ARG A 78 4.76 -16.58 14.02
C ARG A 78 5.41 -17.50 12.99
N SER A 79 6.73 -17.36 12.81
CA SER A 79 7.54 -18.11 11.85
C SER A 79 7.22 -17.84 10.37
N GLU A 80 6.53 -16.75 10.08
CA GLU A 80 6.35 -16.24 8.72
C GLU A 80 7.22 -15.01 8.50
N LYS A 81 8.00 -15.00 7.40
CA LYS A 81 8.84 -13.85 7.04
C LYS A 81 7.99 -12.81 6.34
N ILE A 82 7.92 -11.62 6.93
CA ILE A 82 7.10 -10.49 6.46
C ILE A 82 8.04 -9.35 6.07
N ARG A 83 7.79 -8.75 4.90
CA ARG A 83 8.27 -7.43 4.54
C ARG A 83 7.16 -6.41 4.78
N ILE A 84 7.48 -5.36 5.52
CA ILE A 84 6.63 -4.21 5.77
C ILE A 84 6.48 -3.47 4.44
N ALA A 85 5.26 -3.43 3.92
CA ALA A 85 4.99 -3.11 2.52
C ALA A 85 4.98 -1.61 2.22
N ASP A 86 4.84 -0.78 3.25
CA ASP A 86 4.67 0.67 3.19
C ASP A 86 5.90 1.47 3.60
N ILE A 87 7.04 0.80 3.85
CA ILE A 87 8.34 1.43 4.11
C ILE A 87 9.47 0.66 3.41
N ASP A 88 10.57 1.35 3.15
CA ASP A 88 11.83 0.76 2.70
C ASP A 88 12.94 1.27 3.64
N ALA A 89 13.60 0.35 4.34
CA ALA A 89 14.58 0.69 5.35
C ALA A 89 16.02 0.44 4.86
N PRO A 90 17.01 1.20 5.37
CA PRO A 90 18.42 0.89 5.11
C PRO A 90 18.79 -0.54 5.51
N GLU A 91 19.52 -1.23 4.63
CA GLU A 91 19.87 -2.64 4.78
C GLU A 91 21.00 -2.84 5.80
N ILE A 92 20.86 -3.83 6.70
CA ILE A 92 21.88 -4.14 7.73
C ILE A 92 22.84 -5.24 7.26
N PHE A 93 22.34 -6.20 6.46
CA PHE A 93 23.09 -7.39 6.06
C PHE A 93 23.84 -7.24 4.74
N SER A 94 23.47 -6.27 3.91
CA SER A 94 24.19 -5.94 2.68
C SER A 94 24.25 -4.42 2.47
N PRO A 95 24.75 -3.65 3.45
CA PRO A 95 24.88 -2.20 3.35
C PRO A 95 25.98 -1.82 2.34
N HIS A 96 25.79 -0.71 1.64
CA HIS A 96 26.78 -0.09 0.78
C HIS A 96 27.90 0.59 1.60
N CYS A 97 27.59 1.07 2.81
CA CYS A 97 28.56 1.70 3.70
C CYS A 97 28.23 1.51 5.19
N ARG A 98 29.18 1.89 6.06
CA ARG A 98 29.01 1.77 7.53
C ARG A 98 27.89 2.66 8.07
N ASP A 99 27.71 3.84 7.50
CA ASP A 99 26.69 4.79 7.96
C ASP A 99 25.29 4.28 7.64
N GLU A 100 25.08 3.71 6.44
CA GLU A 100 23.82 3.03 6.08
C GLU A 100 23.48 1.92 7.06
N ARG A 101 24.48 1.08 7.39
CA ARG A 101 24.31 0.03 8.40
C ARG A 101 23.90 0.60 9.75
N SER A 102 24.55 1.66 10.22
CA SER A 102 24.25 2.27 11.51
C SER A 102 22.83 2.83 11.57
N ILE A 103 22.34 3.43 10.47
CA ILE A 103 20.97 3.92 10.37
C ILE A 103 19.99 2.75 10.30
N GLY A 104 20.33 1.68 9.57
CA GLY A 104 19.54 0.45 9.52
C GLY A 104 19.39 -0.19 10.89
N GLU A 105 20.47 -0.28 11.67
CA GLU A 105 20.46 -0.79 13.05
C GLU A 105 19.56 0.07 13.95
N ALA A 106 19.64 1.41 13.85
CA ALA A 106 18.75 2.30 14.60
C ALA A 106 17.27 2.13 14.20
N SER A 107 16.98 1.99 12.91
CA SER A 107 15.63 1.75 12.40
C SER A 107 15.04 0.42 12.89
N ARG A 108 15.84 -0.66 12.85
CA ARG A 108 15.48 -1.97 13.41
C ARG A 108 15.15 -1.89 14.90
N ASP A 109 15.99 -1.22 15.67
CA ASP A 109 15.81 -1.09 17.12
C ASP A 109 14.55 -0.27 17.43
N ARG A 110 14.28 0.79 16.65
CA ARG A 110 13.04 1.56 16.76
C ARG A 110 11.81 0.74 16.39
N LEU A 111 11.87 -0.06 15.33
CA LEU A 111 10.77 -0.96 14.93
C LEU A 111 10.48 -1.98 16.03
N LEU A 112 11.52 -2.52 16.67
CA LEU A 112 11.38 -3.43 17.83
C LEU A 112 10.62 -2.76 18.98
N GLU A 113 10.97 -1.52 19.34
CA GLU A 113 10.24 -0.75 20.35
C GLU A 113 8.77 -0.55 19.96
N LEU A 114 8.52 -0.14 18.72
CA LEU A 114 7.17 0.09 18.22
C LEU A 114 6.33 -1.18 18.30
N LEU A 115 6.82 -2.31 17.80
CA LEU A 115 6.12 -3.61 17.86
C LEU A 115 5.82 -4.04 19.29
N ASN A 116 6.79 -3.86 20.20
CA ASN A 116 6.63 -4.20 21.61
C ASN A 116 5.83 -3.17 22.43
N GLY A 117 5.50 -2.01 21.86
CA GLY A 117 4.80 -0.92 22.54
C GLY A 117 3.29 -1.12 22.74
N GLY A 118 2.74 -2.26 22.31
CA GLY A 118 1.32 -2.57 22.43
C GLY A 118 0.84 -3.49 21.32
N SER A 119 -0.47 -3.76 21.27
CA SER A 119 -1.03 -4.54 20.19
C SER A 119 -0.94 -3.81 18.84
N PHE A 120 -0.97 -4.58 17.76
CA PHE A 120 -0.93 -4.08 16.39
C PHE A 120 -1.82 -4.94 15.47
N THR A 121 -1.90 -4.53 14.22
CA THR A 121 -2.62 -5.21 13.14
C THR A 121 -1.71 -5.37 11.93
N LEU A 122 -1.74 -6.55 11.31
CA LEU A 122 -1.12 -6.80 10.01
C LEU A 122 -2.18 -6.68 8.91
N VAL A 123 -1.97 -5.75 7.99
CA VAL A 123 -2.90 -5.49 6.88
C VAL A 123 -2.29 -5.99 5.58
N ALA A 124 -2.97 -6.91 4.91
CA ALA A 124 -2.55 -7.38 3.58
C ALA A 124 -2.88 -6.33 2.51
N GLY A 125 -1.94 -6.09 1.60
CA GLY A 125 -2.17 -5.29 0.40
C GLY A 125 -2.75 -6.10 -0.76
N TRP A 126 -2.80 -5.50 -1.94
CA TRP A 126 -3.25 -6.16 -3.18
C TRP A 126 -2.38 -7.36 -3.58
N ARG A 127 -1.08 -7.28 -3.30
CA ARG A 127 -0.12 -8.36 -3.52
C ARG A 127 0.24 -8.99 -2.18
N ASP A 128 -0.01 -10.30 -2.05
CA ASP A 128 0.17 -11.02 -0.78
C ASP A 128 1.64 -11.36 -0.49
N THR A 129 2.43 -11.65 -1.54
CA THR A 129 3.81 -12.16 -1.43
C THR A 129 4.71 -11.49 -2.45
N ASP A 130 5.99 -11.29 -2.12
CA ASP A 130 7.00 -10.86 -3.08
C ASP A 130 7.66 -12.02 -3.85
N ARG A 131 8.61 -11.70 -4.74
CA ARG A 131 9.34 -12.71 -5.55
C ARG A 131 10.21 -13.66 -4.73
N PHE A 132 10.49 -13.32 -3.47
CA PHE A 132 11.33 -14.10 -2.56
C PHE A 132 10.49 -14.95 -1.59
N GLY A 133 9.16 -14.93 -1.71
CA GLY A 133 8.27 -15.67 -0.84
C GLY A 133 7.95 -14.98 0.48
N ARG A 134 8.34 -13.72 0.69
CA ARG A 134 7.97 -12.96 1.90
C ARG A 134 6.55 -12.45 1.78
N LYS A 135 5.77 -12.54 2.86
CA LYS A 135 4.47 -11.85 2.91
C LYS A 135 4.66 -10.35 2.89
N LEU A 136 3.75 -9.65 2.24
CA LEU A 136 3.69 -8.20 2.20
C LEU A 136 2.55 -7.74 3.11
N ARG A 137 2.90 -7.03 4.19
CA ARG A 137 1.93 -6.49 5.16
C ARG A 137 2.26 -5.06 5.50
N ALA A 138 1.27 -4.20 5.67
CA ALA A 138 1.46 -2.99 6.46
C ALA A 138 1.26 -3.34 7.94
N VAL A 139 2.08 -2.76 8.82
CA VAL A 139 1.95 -2.93 10.27
C VAL A 139 1.33 -1.68 10.83
N THR A 140 0.18 -1.79 11.50
CA THR A 140 -0.57 -0.63 11.98
C THR A 140 -0.91 -0.75 13.46
N ARG A 141 -1.02 0.39 14.14
CA ARG A 141 -1.58 0.52 15.49
C ARG A 141 -2.50 1.71 15.51
N HIS A 142 -3.73 1.53 15.99
CA HIS A 142 -4.77 2.57 16.04
C HIS A 142 -4.99 3.25 14.67
N GLY A 143 -4.91 2.45 13.60
CA GLY A 143 -5.06 2.94 12.21
C GLY A 143 -3.83 3.67 11.66
N ARG A 144 -2.74 3.78 12.41
CA ARG A 144 -1.51 4.45 12.01
C ARG A 144 -0.42 3.45 11.65
N SER A 145 0.32 3.69 10.56
CA SER A 145 1.43 2.81 10.16
C SER A 145 2.61 2.91 11.13
N LEU A 146 3.13 1.76 11.57
CA LEU A 146 4.41 1.69 12.27
C LEU A 146 5.58 2.01 11.34
N GLY A 147 5.46 1.70 10.04
CA GLY A 147 6.47 2.04 9.04
C GLY A 147 6.58 3.55 8.85
N GLU A 148 5.46 4.27 8.78
CA GLU A 148 5.43 5.74 8.75
C GLU A 148 6.03 6.34 10.03
N MET A 149 5.73 5.77 11.20
CA MET A 149 6.31 6.18 12.49
C MET A 149 7.84 6.05 12.57
N LEU A 150 8.48 5.29 11.68
CA LEU A 150 9.95 5.20 11.61
C LEU A 150 10.60 6.40 10.91
N VAL A 151 9.84 7.18 10.15
CA VAL A 151 10.35 8.26 9.29
C VAL A 151 10.19 9.64 9.93
N GLU A 152 9.44 9.74 11.03
CA GLU A 152 9.22 10.97 11.81
C GLU A 152 10.27 11.22 12.88
#